data_AF-A0A6A2XSA6-F1
#
_entry.id   AF-A0A6A2XSA6-F1
#
_cell.length_a   1.000
_cell.length_b   1.000
_cell.length_c   1.000
_cell.angle_alpha   90.00
_cell.angle_beta   90.00
_cell.angle_gamma   90.00
#
_symmetry.space_group_name_H-M   'P 1'
#
loop_
_entity.id
_entity.type
_entity.pdbx_description
1 polymer ?
#
loop_
_entity_poly.entity_id
_entity_poly.type
_entity_poly.pdbx_seq_one_letter_code
_entity_poly.pdbx_strand_id
1 'polypeptide(L)'
;MPQETEPLGTAGPLALARDKLIDDSGEPFFVLNSDVISEYPFKEMIEFHKAHGGEASIIVTKVDEPSKYGVVVMEESTGQVDKFVEKPKLFVGNKINGGIYLLNPSVLDRIELRPTSIEKEIFLKIAAEKKLYAMILPGFWMDIGQSRDYITGLRLYLDSLRKKASTKLSTGSNIIGNVLVHESAKIGEGCLIGPDVAIGPGCVVESGVRLSRCTVMCGVRIKKHACIPSIIIG
;
A
#
# COMPACT_ATOMS: atom_id res chain seq x y z
N MET A 1 -1.45 18.58 14.53
CA MET A 1 -2.35 17.66 13.80
C MET A 1 -3.46 17.23 14.76
N PRO A 2 -4.70 16.92 14.33
CA PRO A 2 -5.70 16.35 15.24
C PRO A 2 -5.11 15.07 15.84
N GLN A 3 -5.23 14.91 17.16
CA GLN A 3 -4.71 13.76 17.88
C GLN A 3 -5.88 13.08 18.57
N GLU A 4 -6.00 11.77 18.39
CA GLU A 4 -7.00 10.97 19.10
C GLU A 4 -6.67 10.89 20.59
N THR A 5 -7.67 11.08 21.46
CA THR A 5 -7.54 10.87 22.91
C THR A 5 -7.76 9.40 23.31
N GLU A 6 -8.43 8.64 22.45
CA GLU A 6 -8.71 7.21 22.57
C GLU A 6 -8.81 6.58 21.16
N PRO A 7 -8.58 5.26 20.98
CA PRO A 7 -8.66 4.65 19.65
C PRO A 7 -10.08 4.72 19.05
N LEU A 8 -10.26 5.49 17.97
CA LEU A 8 -11.58 5.69 17.34
C LEU A 8 -11.83 4.79 16.12
N GLY A 9 -10.99 3.78 15.90
CA GLY A 9 -11.09 2.86 14.77
C GLY A 9 -10.63 3.48 13.45
N THR A 10 -10.97 2.86 12.32
CA THR A 10 -10.46 3.28 10.99
C THR A 10 -11.21 4.49 10.41
N ALA A 11 -12.44 4.77 10.87
CA ALA A 11 -13.21 5.92 10.42
C ALA A 11 -13.05 7.16 11.31
N GLY A 12 -12.73 6.99 12.60
CA GLY A 12 -12.60 8.08 13.57
C GLY A 12 -11.63 9.21 13.17
N PRO A 13 -10.41 8.90 12.66
CA PRO A 13 -9.50 9.94 12.18
C PRO A 13 -10.09 10.81 11.07
N LEU A 14 -10.98 10.25 10.22
CA LEU A 14 -11.63 11.00 9.15
C LEU A 14 -12.62 12.02 9.73
N ALA A 15 -13.38 11.64 10.76
CA ALA A 15 -14.27 12.55 11.45
C ALA A 15 -13.51 13.69 12.16
N LEU A 16 -12.37 13.38 12.80
CA LEU A 16 -11.52 14.39 13.44
C LEU A 16 -10.84 15.33 12.43
N ALA A 17 -10.57 14.84 11.23
CA ALA A 17 -9.95 15.62 10.16
C ALA A 17 -10.96 16.30 9.23
N ARG A 18 -12.27 16.25 9.54
CA ARG A 18 -13.35 16.74 8.67
C ARG A 18 -13.08 18.14 8.11
N ASP A 19 -12.75 19.10 8.97
CA ASP A 19 -12.50 20.50 8.58
C ASP A 19 -11.26 20.70 7.69
N LYS A 20 -10.42 19.66 7.56
CA LYS A 20 -9.24 19.65 6.69
C LYS A 20 -9.46 18.86 5.39
N LEU A 21 -10.45 17.98 5.40
CA LEU A 21 -10.81 17.15 4.25
C LEU A 21 -11.88 17.81 3.37
N ILE A 22 -12.61 18.80 3.92
CA ILE A 22 -13.61 19.59 3.20
C ILE A 22 -13.01 20.95 2.86
N ASP A 23 -12.98 21.29 1.57
CA ASP A 23 -12.42 22.55 1.05
C ASP A 23 -13.42 23.33 0.17
N ASP A 24 -14.73 23.14 0.39
CA ASP A 24 -15.87 23.69 -0.36
C ASP A 24 -15.91 23.35 -1.87
N SER A 25 -14.89 22.69 -2.42
CA SER A 25 -14.87 22.27 -3.83
C SER A 25 -15.87 21.15 -4.13
N GLY A 26 -16.21 20.35 -3.11
CA GLY A 26 -17.00 19.14 -3.26
C GLY A 26 -16.26 17.99 -3.94
N GLU A 27 -14.97 18.16 -4.28
CA GLU A 27 -14.18 17.11 -4.89
C GLU A 27 -13.92 15.95 -3.91
N PRO A 28 -13.81 14.71 -4.42
CA PRO A 28 -13.50 13.57 -3.59
C PRO A 28 -12.04 13.61 -3.11
N PHE A 29 -11.78 12.98 -1.97
CA PHE A 29 -10.45 12.88 -1.38
C PHE A 29 -10.01 11.43 -1.23
N PHE A 30 -8.70 11.22 -1.29
CA PHE A 30 -8.11 9.90 -1.11
C PHE A 30 -7.93 9.57 0.37
N VAL A 31 -8.23 8.32 0.72
CA VAL A 31 -7.89 7.71 2.01
C VAL A 31 -7.11 6.44 1.74
N LEU A 32 -5.93 6.32 2.35
CA LEU A 32 -5.02 5.20 2.16
C LEU A 32 -4.58 4.64 3.50
N ASN A 33 -4.55 3.32 3.59
CA ASN A 33 -3.84 2.63 4.66
C ASN A 33 -2.34 2.88 4.51
N SER A 34 -1.66 3.21 5.61
CA SER A 34 -0.24 3.61 5.61
C SER A 34 0.74 2.44 5.45
N ASP A 35 0.27 1.22 5.60
CA ASP A 35 1.01 -0.04 5.56
C ASP A 35 0.82 -0.81 4.24
N VAL A 36 0.12 -0.24 3.27
CA VAL A 36 -0.02 -0.83 1.93
C VAL A 36 1.10 -0.34 1.02
N ILE A 37 1.73 -1.26 0.29
CA ILE A 37 2.57 -0.94 -0.86
C ILE A 37 1.92 -1.49 -2.12
N SER A 38 1.73 -0.63 -3.12
CA SER A 38 1.12 -1.02 -4.38
C SER A 38 1.54 -0.10 -5.52
N GLU A 39 1.11 -0.43 -6.73
CA GLU A 39 0.99 0.57 -7.79
C GLU A 39 -0.27 1.39 -7.49
N TYR A 40 -0.16 2.71 -7.39
CA TYR A 40 -1.31 3.58 -7.09
C TYR A 40 -1.89 4.17 -8.39
N PRO A 41 -3.07 3.73 -8.86
CA PRO A 41 -3.68 4.17 -10.11
C PRO A 41 -4.56 5.39 -9.86
N PHE A 42 -3.99 6.46 -9.28
CA PHE A 42 -4.77 7.60 -8.78
C PHE A 42 -5.59 8.25 -9.88
N LYS A 43 -5.02 8.38 -11.09
CA LYS A 43 -5.71 9.00 -12.22
C LYS A 43 -6.91 8.15 -12.66
N GLU A 44 -6.68 6.86 -12.86
CA GLU A 44 -7.70 5.90 -13.26
C GLU A 44 -8.80 5.79 -12.22
N MET A 45 -8.44 5.89 -10.93
CA MET A 45 -9.41 5.85 -9.82
C MET A 45 -10.32 7.09 -9.81
N ILE A 46 -9.78 8.28 -10.11
CA ILE A 46 -10.59 9.50 -10.26
C ILE A 46 -11.55 9.37 -11.44
N GLU A 47 -11.05 8.91 -12.60
CA GLU A 47 -11.86 8.71 -13.81
C GLU A 47 -12.98 7.69 -13.56
N PHE A 48 -12.66 6.57 -12.92
CA PHE A 48 -13.62 5.54 -12.51
C PHE A 48 -14.68 6.10 -11.57
N HIS A 49 -14.28 6.83 -10.52
CA HIS A 49 -15.20 7.39 -9.53
C HIS A 49 -16.19 8.39 -10.15
N LYS A 50 -15.68 9.27 -11.02
CA LYS A 50 -16.51 10.27 -11.72
C LYS A 50 -17.50 9.63 -12.70
N ALA A 51 -17.22 8.43 -13.22
CA ALA A 51 -18.06 7.76 -14.21
C ALA A 51 -19.34 7.13 -13.62
N HIS A 52 -19.37 6.74 -12.35
CA HIS A 52 -20.51 6.00 -11.76
C HIS A 52 -21.38 6.83 -10.80
N GLY A 53 -20.93 8.02 -10.35
CA GLY A 53 -21.73 8.93 -9.51
C GLY A 53 -22.06 8.39 -8.10
N GLY A 54 -21.28 7.42 -7.62
CA GLY A 54 -21.42 6.81 -6.29
C GLY A 54 -20.75 7.65 -5.21
N GLU A 55 -20.92 7.27 -3.95
CA GLU A 55 -20.34 8.02 -2.81
C GLU A 55 -18.90 7.59 -2.49
N ALA A 56 -18.51 6.37 -2.85
CA ALA A 56 -17.18 5.85 -2.57
C ALA A 56 -16.74 4.85 -3.66
N SER A 57 -15.46 4.94 -4.02
CA SER A 57 -14.76 3.90 -4.78
C SER A 57 -13.65 3.30 -3.93
N ILE A 58 -13.53 1.98 -3.95
CA ILE A 58 -12.47 1.24 -3.25
C ILE A 58 -11.61 0.46 -4.23
N ILE A 59 -10.31 0.38 -3.99
CA ILE A 59 -9.44 -0.54 -4.71
C ILE A 59 -9.60 -1.93 -4.11
N VAL A 60 -9.70 -2.93 -4.98
CA VAL A 60 -9.63 -4.35 -4.60
C VAL A 60 -8.48 -5.04 -5.29
N THR A 61 -7.89 -6.04 -4.63
CA THR A 61 -6.88 -6.90 -5.25
C THR A 61 -7.31 -8.36 -5.18
N LYS A 62 -6.80 -9.18 -6.10
CA LYS A 62 -7.03 -10.63 -6.11
C LYS A 62 -5.93 -11.32 -5.32
N VAL A 63 -6.32 -12.15 -4.35
CA VAL A 63 -5.39 -12.96 -3.55
C VAL A 63 -5.83 -14.41 -3.50
N ASP A 64 -4.88 -15.33 -3.39
CA ASP A 64 -5.21 -16.75 -3.27
C ASP A 64 -5.86 -17.07 -1.91
N GLU A 65 -5.41 -16.39 -0.84
CA GLU A 65 -5.84 -16.63 0.54
C GLU A 65 -6.53 -15.39 1.16
N PRO A 66 -7.85 -15.23 1.00
CA PRO A 66 -8.58 -14.03 1.43
C PRO A 66 -8.96 -14.01 2.93
N SER A 67 -8.70 -15.08 3.68
CA SER A 67 -9.20 -15.29 5.06
C SER A 67 -8.79 -14.21 6.07
N LYS A 68 -7.72 -13.47 5.80
CA LYS A 68 -7.21 -12.39 6.66
C LYS A 68 -7.85 -11.03 6.38
N TYR A 69 -8.62 -10.89 5.30
CA TYR A 69 -9.03 -9.60 4.76
C TYR A 69 -10.55 -9.50 4.57
N GLY A 70 -11.04 -8.29 4.32
CA GLY A 70 -12.41 -8.05 3.87
C GLY A 70 -12.57 -8.41 2.40
N VAL A 71 -13.50 -9.31 2.09
CA VAL A 71 -13.83 -9.73 0.72
C VAL A 71 -14.92 -8.85 0.14
N VAL A 72 -14.73 -8.41 -1.10
CA VAL A 72 -15.66 -7.56 -1.84
C VAL A 72 -16.31 -8.38 -2.95
N VAL A 73 -17.62 -8.50 -2.88
CA VAL A 73 -18.46 -9.04 -3.95
C VAL A 73 -19.00 -7.88 -4.76
N MET A 74 -18.74 -7.88 -6.06
CA MET A 74 -19.06 -6.78 -6.96
C MET A 74 -19.50 -7.30 -8.32
N GLU A 75 -20.32 -6.52 -9.01
CA GLU A 75 -20.66 -6.71 -10.42
C GLU A 75 -19.45 -6.37 -11.30
N GLU A 76 -18.99 -7.32 -12.11
CA GLU A 76 -17.76 -7.17 -12.90
C GLU A 76 -17.86 -6.11 -14.02
N SER A 77 -19.06 -5.89 -14.57
CA SER A 77 -19.28 -4.93 -15.67
C SER A 77 -19.27 -3.48 -15.22
N THR A 78 -19.77 -3.20 -14.01
CA THR A 78 -19.95 -1.83 -13.51
C THR A 78 -19.01 -1.49 -12.36
N GLY A 79 -18.50 -2.48 -11.65
CA GLY A 79 -17.78 -2.27 -10.40
C GLY A 79 -18.68 -2.09 -9.18
N GLN A 80 -20.01 -2.09 -9.31
CA GLN A 80 -20.91 -1.87 -8.17
C GLN A 80 -20.74 -2.99 -7.13
N VAL A 81 -20.55 -2.60 -5.86
CA VAL A 81 -20.36 -3.55 -4.76
C VAL A 81 -21.71 -4.04 -4.25
N ASP A 82 -21.95 -5.35 -4.36
CA ASP A 82 -23.13 -6.01 -3.81
C ASP A 82 -22.99 -6.24 -2.30
N LYS A 83 -21.80 -6.69 -1.88
CA LYS A 83 -21.56 -7.08 -0.49
C LYS A 83 -20.11 -6.92 -0.11
N PHE A 84 -19.89 -6.37 1.08
CA PHE A 84 -18.60 -6.40 1.76
C PHE A 84 -18.66 -7.43 2.89
N VAL A 85 -17.74 -8.39 2.92
CA VAL A 85 -17.69 -9.47 3.92
C VAL A 85 -16.34 -9.46 4.61
N GLU A 86 -16.30 -8.95 5.84
CA GLU A 86 -15.07 -8.88 6.63
C GLU A 86 -14.64 -10.25 7.14
N LYS A 87 -13.38 -10.66 6.86
CA LYS A 87 -12.72 -11.88 7.37
C LYS A 87 -13.62 -13.11 7.33
N PRO A 88 -14.05 -13.53 6.12
CA PRO A 88 -15.06 -14.56 5.98
C PRO A 88 -14.51 -15.93 6.43
N LYS A 89 -15.33 -16.69 7.17
CA LYS A 89 -15.01 -18.08 7.57
C LYS A 89 -15.16 -19.09 6.43
N LEU A 90 -15.98 -18.76 5.43
CA LEU A 90 -16.22 -19.56 4.23
C LEU A 90 -15.70 -18.79 3.02
N PHE A 91 -15.34 -19.49 1.95
CA PHE A 91 -14.91 -18.82 0.71
C PHE A 91 -16.09 -18.06 0.08
N VAL A 92 -15.97 -16.74 -0.01
CA VAL A 92 -16.97 -15.85 -0.65
C VAL A 92 -16.46 -15.28 -1.98
N GLY A 93 -15.15 -15.20 -2.14
CA GLY A 93 -14.47 -14.62 -3.30
C GLY A 93 -13.02 -14.34 -2.98
N ASN A 94 -12.25 -14.00 -4.01
CA ASN A 94 -10.81 -13.74 -3.91
C ASN A 94 -10.44 -12.27 -4.07
N LYS A 95 -11.43 -11.38 -4.26
CA LYS A 95 -11.21 -9.93 -4.32
C LYS A 95 -11.29 -9.36 -2.91
N ILE A 96 -10.18 -8.84 -2.41
CA ILE A 96 -10.08 -8.29 -1.07
C ILE A 96 -9.95 -6.77 -1.11
N ASN A 97 -10.35 -6.10 -0.04
CA ASN A 97 -10.13 -4.68 0.21
C ASN A 97 -8.63 -4.35 0.12
N GLY A 98 -8.25 -3.47 -0.80
CA GLY A 98 -6.87 -3.06 -1.03
C GLY A 98 -6.36 -1.90 -0.17
N GLY A 99 -7.19 -1.34 0.74
CA GLY A 99 -6.76 -0.27 1.63
C GLY A 99 -6.59 1.10 0.96
N ILE A 100 -7.19 1.31 -0.22
CA ILE A 100 -7.10 2.56 -0.98
C ILE A 100 -8.52 2.96 -1.39
N TYR A 101 -8.94 4.16 -1.00
CA TYR A 101 -10.30 4.66 -1.15
C TYR A 101 -10.30 6.05 -1.77
N LEU A 102 -11.32 6.33 -2.56
CA LEU A 102 -11.67 7.66 -3.05
C LEU A 102 -13.10 7.94 -2.61
N LEU A 103 -13.25 8.93 -1.73
CA LEU A 103 -14.48 9.17 -0.99
C LEU A 103 -15.01 10.57 -1.30
N ASN A 104 -16.31 10.68 -1.53
CA ASN A 104 -16.96 11.99 -1.54
C ASN A 104 -16.99 12.59 -0.13
N PRO A 105 -16.99 13.93 0.00
CA PRO A 105 -17.18 14.61 1.28
C PRO A 105 -18.41 14.14 2.07
N SER A 106 -19.49 13.76 1.38
CA SER A 106 -20.72 13.23 1.98
C SER A 106 -20.52 11.96 2.82
N VAL A 107 -19.44 11.21 2.59
CA VAL A 107 -19.11 10.04 3.41
C VAL A 107 -18.79 10.44 4.84
N LEU A 108 -18.24 11.63 5.07
CA LEU A 108 -17.91 12.14 6.40
C LEU A 108 -19.17 12.37 7.26
N ASP A 109 -20.31 12.69 6.63
CA ASP A 109 -21.61 12.82 7.34
C ASP A 109 -22.12 11.50 7.90
N ARG A 110 -21.58 10.38 7.44
CA ARG A 110 -21.94 9.03 7.91
C ARG A 110 -21.13 8.60 9.11
N ILE A 111 -20.08 9.34 9.49
CA ILE A 111 -19.12 8.97 10.53
C ILE A 111 -19.43 9.74 11.81
N GLU A 112 -19.81 9.01 12.85
CA GLU A 112 -19.98 9.55 14.19
C GLU A 112 -18.61 9.64 14.90
N LEU A 113 -18.41 10.64 15.77
CA LEU A 113 -17.22 10.77 16.61
C LEU A 113 -17.24 9.75 17.77
N ARG A 114 -17.11 8.47 17.40
CA ARG A 114 -16.97 7.33 18.29
C ARG A 114 -16.13 6.25 17.60
N PRO A 115 -15.65 5.24 18.34
CA PRO A 115 -15.02 4.07 17.73
C PRO A 115 -15.89 3.50 16.60
N THR A 116 -15.38 3.60 15.37
CA THR A 116 -16.09 3.24 14.13
C THR A 116 -15.11 2.66 13.12
N SER A 117 -15.47 1.52 12.52
CA SER A 117 -14.72 0.97 11.37
C SER A 117 -15.39 1.37 10.07
N ILE A 118 -14.62 1.94 9.15
CA ILE A 118 -15.13 2.35 7.84
C ILE A 118 -15.64 1.13 7.06
N GLU A 119 -14.93 0.01 7.14
CA GLU A 119 -15.22 -1.23 6.44
C GLU A 119 -16.47 -1.92 6.99
N LYS A 120 -16.61 -1.96 8.32
CA LYS A 120 -17.67 -2.70 9.00
C LYS A 120 -18.96 -1.92 9.17
N GLU A 121 -18.93 -0.59 9.13
CA GLU A 121 -20.12 0.22 9.40
C GLU A 121 -20.47 1.11 8.21
N ILE A 122 -19.51 1.81 7.64
CA ILE A 122 -19.76 2.84 6.63
C ILE A 122 -19.94 2.23 5.24
N PHE A 123 -18.98 1.39 4.80
CA PHE A 123 -19.05 0.72 3.50
C PHE A 123 -20.23 -0.24 3.40
N LEU A 124 -20.63 -0.91 4.50
CA LEU A 124 -21.85 -1.72 4.49
C LEU A 124 -23.11 -0.90 4.18
N LYS A 125 -23.24 0.30 4.77
CA LYS A 125 -24.37 1.20 4.51
C LYS A 125 -24.35 1.72 3.07
N ILE A 126 -23.19 2.19 2.60
CA ILE A 126 -23.03 2.72 1.23
C ILE A 126 -23.28 1.63 0.17
N ALA A 127 -22.82 0.40 0.42
CA ALA A 127 -23.10 -0.75 -0.46
C ALA A 127 -24.59 -1.11 -0.49
N ALA A 128 -25.27 -1.12 0.67
CA ALA A 128 -26.71 -1.38 0.73
C ALA A 128 -27.53 -0.33 -0.04
N GLU A 129 -27.03 0.91 -0.12
CA GLU A 129 -27.60 1.99 -0.93
C GLU A 129 -27.20 1.96 -2.40
N LYS A 130 -26.40 0.96 -2.84
CA LYS A 130 -25.86 0.81 -4.20
C LYS A 130 -24.96 1.96 -4.65
N LYS A 131 -24.25 2.58 -3.71
CA LYS A 131 -23.37 3.74 -3.96
C LYS A 131 -21.89 3.44 -3.74
N LEU A 132 -21.55 2.18 -3.44
CA LEU A 132 -20.17 1.74 -3.26
C LEU A 132 -19.72 1.01 -4.53
N TYR A 133 -18.56 1.38 -5.03
CA TYR A 133 -17.98 0.80 -6.23
C TYR A 133 -16.56 0.32 -5.96
N ALA A 134 -16.12 -0.71 -6.67
CA ALA A 134 -14.82 -1.31 -6.53
C ALA A 134 -14.11 -1.37 -7.90
N MET A 135 -12.83 -1.01 -7.90
CA MET A 135 -11.95 -1.12 -9.05
C MET A 135 -10.84 -2.12 -8.72
N ILE A 136 -10.60 -3.08 -9.62
CA ILE A 136 -9.50 -4.03 -9.46
C ILE A 136 -8.18 -3.32 -9.70
N LEU A 137 -7.24 -3.45 -8.76
CA LEU A 137 -5.93 -2.86 -8.87
C LEU A 137 -5.15 -3.44 -10.07
N PRO A 138 -4.64 -2.60 -10.98
CA PRO A 138 -3.61 -3.03 -11.92
C PRO A 138 -2.26 -3.12 -11.20
N GLY A 139 -1.58 -4.26 -11.32
CA GLY A 139 -0.22 -4.43 -10.82
C GLY A 139 -0.13 -5.14 -9.47
N PHE A 140 0.92 -4.85 -8.71
CA PHE A 140 1.18 -5.52 -7.44
C PHE A 140 0.53 -4.79 -6.27
N TRP A 141 0.26 -5.56 -5.22
CA TRP A 141 -0.25 -5.10 -3.94
C TRP A 141 0.36 -5.95 -2.84
N MET A 142 0.67 -5.33 -1.70
CA MET A 142 1.05 -6.03 -0.49
C MET A 142 0.67 -5.20 0.74
N ASP A 143 0.07 -5.84 1.73
CA ASP A 143 -0.12 -5.33 3.08
C ASP A 143 1.12 -5.65 3.93
N ILE A 144 1.73 -4.63 4.54
CA ILE A 144 2.98 -4.73 5.29
C ILE A 144 2.69 -4.73 6.79
N GLY A 145 2.18 -5.86 7.28
CA GLY A 145 1.88 -6.05 8.71
C GLY A 145 3.07 -6.49 9.56
N GLN A 146 4.04 -7.22 8.97
CA GLN A 146 5.21 -7.76 9.66
C GLN A 146 6.50 -7.55 8.87
N SER A 147 7.65 -7.68 9.54
CA SER A 147 8.97 -7.48 8.90
C SER A 147 9.23 -8.40 7.70
N ARG A 148 8.65 -9.61 7.68
CA ARG A 148 8.75 -10.52 6.52
C ARG A 148 7.95 -10.03 5.33
N ASP A 149 6.81 -9.37 5.58
CA ASP A 149 5.98 -8.79 4.54
C ASP A 149 6.72 -7.66 3.84
N TYR A 150 7.50 -6.86 4.59
CA TYR A 150 8.36 -5.82 4.03
C TYR A 150 9.38 -6.36 3.02
N ILE A 151 10.07 -7.47 3.32
CA ILE A 151 11.02 -8.07 2.39
C ILE A 151 10.32 -8.58 1.12
N THR A 152 9.12 -9.13 1.26
CA THR A 152 8.28 -9.55 0.12
C THR A 152 7.83 -8.34 -0.71
N GLY A 153 7.33 -7.29 -0.05
CA GLY A 153 6.91 -6.04 -0.66
C GLY A 153 8.04 -5.34 -1.39
N LEU A 154 9.27 -5.34 -0.83
CA LEU A 154 10.47 -4.85 -1.50
C LEU A 154 10.70 -5.57 -2.82
N ARG A 155 10.64 -6.91 -2.84
CA ARG A 155 10.82 -7.67 -4.07
C ARG A 155 9.76 -7.32 -5.11
N LEU A 156 8.49 -7.26 -4.72
CA LEU A 156 7.38 -6.91 -5.62
C LEU A 156 7.56 -5.49 -6.20
N TYR A 157 7.96 -4.53 -5.36
CA TYR A 157 8.24 -3.17 -5.78
C TYR A 157 9.41 -3.11 -6.76
N LEU A 158 10.52 -3.78 -6.45
CA LEU A 158 11.70 -3.82 -7.31
C LEU A 158 11.44 -4.52 -8.64
N ASP A 159 10.60 -5.57 -8.65
CA ASP A 159 10.15 -6.23 -9.88
C ASP A 159 9.25 -5.31 -10.74
N SER A 160 8.36 -4.55 -10.11
CA SER A 160 7.58 -3.50 -10.81
C SER A 160 8.50 -2.42 -11.38
N LEU A 161 9.49 -1.97 -10.59
CA LEU A 161 10.45 -0.96 -11.00
C LEU A 161 11.28 -1.42 -12.20
N ARG A 162 11.71 -2.69 -12.25
CA ARG A 162 12.36 -3.28 -13.43
C ARG A 162 11.50 -3.14 -14.70
N LYS A 163 10.18 -3.34 -14.60
CA LYS A 163 9.28 -3.29 -15.75
C LYS A 163 8.98 -1.87 -16.21
N LYS A 164 8.86 -0.92 -15.28
CA LYS A 164 8.39 0.46 -15.56
C LYS A 164 9.50 1.50 -15.67
N ALA A 165 10.59 1.34 -14.93
CA ALA A 165 11.67 2.32 -14.85
C ALA A 165 13.00 1.64 -14.50
N SER A 166 13.41 0.67 -15.34
CA SER A 166 14.64 -0.11 -15.14
C SER A 166 15.90 0.74 -14.98
N THR A 167 15.93 1.94 -15.54
CA THR A 167 17.04 2.90 -15.42
C THR A 167 17.29 3.40 -14.00
N LYS A 168 16.31 3.25 -13.09
CA LYS A 168 16.48 3.56 -11.66
C LYS A 168 17.19 2.44 -10.90
N LEU A 169 17.24 1.23 -11.44
CA LEU A 169 17.96 0.12 -10.82
C LEU A 169 19.46 0.26 -11.06
N SER A 170 20.24 -0.08 -10.05
CA SER A 170 21.68 -0.11 -10.13
C SER A 170 22.15 -1.23 -11.05
N THR A 171 23.22 -0.98 -11.79
CA THR A 171 23.86 -1.96 -12.67
C THR A 171 25.37 -1.93 -12.41
N GLY A 172 26.07 -3.03 -12.73
CA GLY A 172 27.50 -3.16 -12.51
C GLY A 172 27.92 -4.61 -12.33
N SER A 173 29.22 -4.87 -12.39
CA SER A 173 29.79 -6.21 -12.21
C SER A 173 29.57 -6.79 -10.81
N ASN A 174 29.30 -5.93 -9.83
CA ASN A 174 29.02 -6.29 -8.44
C ASN A 174 27.51 -6.32 -8.09
N ILE A 175 26.63 -6.19 -9.07
CA ILE A 175 25.18 -6.14 -8.87
C ILE A 175 24.51 -7.40 -9.45
N ILE A 176 23.63 -8.03 -8.67
CA ILE A 176 22.84 -9.19 -9.08
C ILE A 176 21.35 -8.85 -8.98
N GLY A 177 20.58 -9.11 -10.05
CA GLY A 177 19.11 -9.00 -9.99
C GLY A 177 18.63 -7.57 -9.82
N ASN A 178 17.57 -7.36 -9.02
CA ASN A 178 17.05 -6.02 -8.74
C ASN A 178 17.76 -5.40 -7.55
N VAL A 179 18.46 -4.30 -7.78
CA VAL A 179 19.10 -3.53 -6.71
C VAL A 179 18.80 -2.06 -6.90
N LEU A 180 18.40 -1.40 -5.83
CA LEU A 180 18.20 0.04 -5.77
C LEU A 180 19.19 0.62 -4.77
N VAL A 181 20.15 1.41 -5.26
CA VAL A 181 21.10 2.14 -4.42
C VAL A 181 20.85 3.62 -4.56
N HIS A 182 20.61 4.31 -3.45
CA HIS A 182 20.53 5.76 -3.46
C HIS A 182 21.89 6.37 -3.87
N GLU A 183 21.86 7.43 -4.68
CA GLU A 183 23.06 8.06 -5.27
C GLU A 183 24.11 8.52 -4.24
N SER A 184 23.67 8.91 -3.05
CA SER A 184 24.56 9.34 -1.96
C SER A 184 25.27 8.19 -1.24
N ALA A 185 24.83 6.95 -1.45
CA ALA A 185 25.38 5.79 -0.74
C ALA A 185 26.77 5.45 -1.29
N LYS A 186 27.68 5.07 -0.38
CA LYS A 186 29.06 4.71 -0.73
C LYS A 186 29.24 3.21 -0.63
N ILE A 187 29.61 2.58 -1.74
CA ILE A 187 29.85 1.13 -1.82
C ILE A 187 31.35 0.87 -1.99
N GLY A 188 31.92 0.11 -1.05
CA GLY A 188 33.32 -0.28 -1.07
C GLY A 188 33.62 -1.35 -2.13
N GLU A 189 34.91 -1.52 -2.42
CA GLU A 189 35.38 -2.49 -3.41
C GLU A 189 35.06 -3.94 -3.02
N GLY A 190 34.92 -4.79 -4.03
CA GLY A 190 34.71 -6.23 -3.85
C GLY A 190 33.36 -6.61 -3.22
N CYS A 191 32.40 -5.68 -3.08
CA CYS A 191 31.04 -6.00 -2.66
C CYS A 191 30.29 -6.84 -3.70
N LEU A 192 29.23 -7.54 -3.27
CA LEU A 192 28.27 -8.17 -4.17
C LEU A 192 26.89 -7.94 -3.59
N ILE A 193 26.05 -7.25 -4.36
CA ILE A 193 24.79 -6.71 -3.88
C ILE A 193 23.68 -7.32 -4.72
N GLY A 194 22.72 -7.94 -4.05
CA GLY A 194 21.55 -8.54 -4.66
C GLY A 194 21.45 -10.06 -4.48
N PRO A 195 20.33 -10.66 -4.93
CA PRO A 195 19.17 -10.00 -5.52
C PRO A 195 18.31 -9.26 -4.48
N ASP A 196 17.44 -8.37 -4.93
CA ASP A 196 16.37 -7.70 -4.18
C ASP A 196 16.89 -6.89 -2.98
N VAL A 197 17.78 -5.95 -3.24
CA VAL A 197 18.39 -5.10 -2.21
C VAL A 197 18.04 -3.63 -2.43
N ALA A 198 17.65 -2.95 -1.36
CA ALA A 198 17.56 -1.49 -1.31
C ALA A 198 18.59 -0.90 -0.33
N ILE A 199 19.31 0.13 -0.76
CA ILE A 199 20.28 0.86 0.05
C ILE A 199 19.89 2.33 0.07
N GLY A 200 19.55 2.82 1.26
CA GLY A 200 19.03 4.16 1.48
C GLY A 200 20.08 5.29 1.42
N PRO A 201 19.64 6.54 1.59
CA PRO A 201 20.50 7.72 1.57
C PRO A 201 21.57 7.70 2.68
N GLY A 202 22.75 8.25 2.39
CA GLY A 202 23.85 8.39 3.34
C GLY A 202 24.51 7.07 3.81
N CYS A 203 24.08 5.92 3.30
CA CYS A 203 24.62 4.64 3.73
C CYS A 203 26.08 4.46 3.32
N VAL A 204 26.84 3.74 4.14
CA VAL A 204 28.22 3.33 3.83
C VAL A 204 28.33 1.82 3.94
N VAL A 205 28.54 1.15 2.81
CA VAL A 205 28.81 -0.28 2.73
C VAL A 205 30.29 -0.46 2.51
N GLU A 206 31.02 -0.94 3.52
CA GLU A 206 32.47 -1.11 3.41
C GLU A 206 32.84 -2.33 2.55
N SER A 207 34.13 -2.46 2.21
CA SER A 207 34.62 -3.43 1.23
C SER A 207 34.27 -4.90 1.57
N GLY A 208 34.03 -5.69 0.54
CA GLY A 208 33.82 -7.13 0.64
C GLY A 208 32.48 -7.56 1.23
N VAL A 209 31.50 -6.66 1.37
CA VAL A 209 30.17 -6.96 1.90
C VAL A 209 29.31 -7.72 0.88
N ARG A 210 28.50 -8.66 1.37
CA ARG A 210 27.51 -9.43 0.61
C ARG A 210 26.10 -9.12 1.12
N LEU A 211 25.24 -8.59 0.25
CA LEU A 211 23.85 -8.24 0.59
C LEU A 211 22.89 -9.01 -0.30
N SER A 212 21.82 -9.57 0.26
CA SER A 212 20.73 -10.17 -0.53
C SER A 212 19.39 -10.09 0.19
N ARG A 213 18.31 -9.81 -0.55
CA ARG A 213 16.93 -9.72 -0.06
C ARG A 213 16.81 -8.84 1.19
N CYS A 214 17.48 -7.69 1.20
CA CYS A 214 17.62 -6.89 2.40
C CYS A 214 17.40 -5.41 2.13
N THR A 215 17.08 -4.65 3.16
CA THR A 215 17.05 -3.18 3.09
C THR A 215 18.00 -2.58 4.11
N VAL A 216 18.78 -1.61 3.66
CA VAL A 216 19.70 -0.81 4.46
C VAL A 216 19.10 0.59 4.56
N MET A 217 18.52 0.94 5.71
CA MET A 217 17.87 2.24 5.93
C MET A 217 18.89 3.36 6.02
N CYS A 218 18.41 4.61 5.97
CA CYS A 218 19.24 5.79 5.82
C CYS A 218 20.34 5.90 6.89
N GLY A 219 21.54 6.31 6.47
CA GLY A 219 22.67 6.57 7.36
C GLY A 219 23.36 5.33 7.95
N VAL A 220 22.88 4.12 7.65
CA VAL A 220 23.48 2.89 8.16
C VAL A 220 24.88 2.67 7.60
N ARG A 221 25.79 2.22 8.47
CA ARG A 221 27.14 1.77 8.09
C ARG A 221 27.29 0.27 8.29
N ILE A 222 27.60 -0.44 7.21
CA ILE A 222 27.89 -1.88 7.22
C ILE A 222 29.40 -2.08 7.14
N LYS A 223 29.97 -2.74 8.14
CA LYS A 223 31.42 -2.99 8.23
C LYS A 223 31.89 -4.04 7.22
N LYS A 224 33.20 -4.01 6.93
CA LYS A 224 33.86 -4.90 5.96
C LYS A 224 33.51 -6.38 6.17
N HIS A 225 33.41 -7.11 5.05
CA HIS A 225 33.23 -8.57 5.01
C HIS A 225 31.95 -9.11 5.68
N ALA A 226 30.96 -8.26 5.97
CA ALA A 226 29.66 -8.71 6.45
C ALA A 226 28.87 -9.45 5.36
N CYS A 227 28.08 -10.44 5.76
CA CYS A 227 27.12 -11.13 4.90
C CYS A 227 25.72 -11.00 5.51
N ILE A 228 24.81 -10.36 4.79
CA ILE A 228 23.48 -9.99 5.31
C ILE A 228 22.40 -10.46 4.32
N PRO A 229 21.81 -11.64 4.57
CA PRO A 229 20.66 -12.14 3.82
C PRO A 229 19.35 -11.87 4.55
N SER A 230 18.32 -11.39 3.85
CA SER A 230 16.93 -11.38 4.34
C SER A 230 16.69 -10.54 5.62
N ILE A 231 17.34 -9.39 5.74
CA ILE A 231 17.30 -8.52 6.94
C ILE A 231 16.89 -7.08 6.57
N ILE A 232 16.25 -6.39 7.51
CA ILE A 232 16.07 -4.94 7.48
C ILE A 232 17.03 -4.34 8.50
N ILE A 233 17.88 -3.41 8.08
CA ILE A 233 18.88 -2.76 8.93
C ILE A 233 18.45 -1.30 9.08
N GLY A 234 18.11 -0.90 10.30
CA GLY A 234 17.63 0.43 10.69
C GLY A 234 18.58 1.12 11.64
#